data_AF-A0A8T4ZCD1-F1
#
_entry.id   AF-A0A8T4ZCD1-F1
#
_cell.length_a   1.000
_cell.length_b   1.000
_cell.length_c   1.000
_cell.angle_alpha   90.00
_cell.angle_beta   90.00
_cell.angle_gamma   90.00
#
_symmetry.space_group_name_H-M   'P 1'
#
loop_
_entity.id
_entity.type
_entity.pdbx_description
1 polymer ?
#
loop_
_entity_poly.entity_id
_entity_poly.type
_entity_poly.pdbx_seq_one_letter_code
_entity_poly.pdbx_strand_id
1 'polypeptide(L)' 'LTKAGKVRSQTPKIQATPHSSAPPRIRLRRTHLKRFLLGREPGQNWISTRRRF' A
#
# COMPACT_ATOMS: atom_id res chain seq x y z
N LEU A 1 8.57 35.07 7.16
CA LEU A 1 7.40 35.22 6.24
C LEU A 1 7.66 34.66 4.84
N THR A 2 8.81 34.89 4.21
CA THR A 2 9.11 34.50 2.80
C THR A 2 9.17 33.00 2.48
N LYS A 3 9.23 32.12 3.49
CA LYS A 3 9.36 30.66 3.32
C LYS A 3 8.05 29.89 3.46
N ALA A 4 6.96 30.57 3.85
CA ALA A 4 5.68 29.92 4.04
C ALA A 4 5.13 29.44 2.68
N GLY A 5 4.70 28.17 2.62
CA GLY A 5 4.10 27.60 1.42
C GLY A 5 5.05 27.18 0.29
N LYS A 6 6.36 27.47 0.39
CA LYS A 6 7.38 27.16 -0.64
C LYS A 6 7.30 25.72 -1.13
N VAL A 7 7.29 24.76 -0.20
CA VAL A 7 7.32 23.34 -0.56
C VAL A 7 5.98 22.89 -1.16
N ARG A 8 4.86 23.45 -0.68
CA ARG A 8 3.51 23.11 -1.16
C ARG A 8 3.26 23.60 -2.58
N SER A 9 3.81 24.77 -2.96
CA SER A 9 3.72 25.28 -4.33
C SER A 9 4.72 24.63 -5.28
N GLN A 10 5.87 24.16 -4.78
CA GLN A 10 6.85 23.41 -5.56
C GLN A 10 6.38 21.99 -5.91
N THR A 11 5.57 21.35 -5.07
CA THR A 11 5.08 19.99 -5.34
C THR A 11 3.99 19.99 -6.41
N PRO A 12 4.16 19.28 -7.54
CA PRO A 12 3.10 19.15 -8.53
C PRO A 12 1.91 18.39 -7.92
N LYS A 13 0.68 18.82 -8.25
CA LYS A 13 -0.53 18.13 -7.81
C LYS A 13 -0.73 16.85 -8.64
N ILE A 14 -0.36 15.72 -8.07
CA ILE A 14 -0.59 14.40 -8.66
C ILE A 14 -2.03 13.98 -8.39
N GLN A 15 -2.74 13.54 -9.42
CA GLN A 15 -4.12 13.07 -9.30
C GLN A 15 -4.17 11.66 -8.70
N ALA A 16 -5.23 11.38 -7.95
CA ALA A 16 -5.45 10.05 -7.41
C ALA A 16 -5.77 9.07 -8.54
N THR A 17 -5.16 7.89 -8.51
CA THR A 17 -5.54 6.78 -9.38
C THR A 17 -6.93 6.26 -8.97
N PRO A 18 -7.82 5.93 -9.92
CA PRO A 18 -9.11 5.35 -9.60
C PRO A 18 -8.91 4.02 -8.86
N HIS A 19 -9.42 3.93 -7.64
CA HIS A 19 -9.29 2.73 -6.80
C HIS A 19 -10.67 2.22 -6.40
N SER A 20 -10.96 0.95 -6.71
CA SER A 20 -12.16 0.27 -6.23
C SER A 20 -11.80 -0.68 -5.09
N SER A 21 -12.39 -0.43 -3.92
CA SER A 21 -12.21 -1.31 -2.77
C SER A 21 -13.15 -2.52 -2.86
N ALA A 22 -12.63 -3.70 -2.57
CA ALA A 22 -13.46 -4.90 -2.53
C ALA A 22 -14.36 -4.88 -1.27
N PRO A 23 -15.61 -5.38 -1.35
CA PRO A 23 -16.50 -5.44 -0.21
C PRO A 23 -15.92 -6.32 0.92
N PRO A 24 -16.32 -6.11 2.19
CA PRO A 24 -15.66 -6.70 3.35
C PRO A 24 -15.51 -8.22 3.28
N ARG A 25 -16.56 -8.94 2.84
CA ARG A 25 -16.55 -10.40 2.70
C ARG A 25 -15.45 -10.89 1.75
N ILE A 26 -15.29 -10.23 0.60
CA ILE A 26 -14.27 -10.59 -0.40
C ILE A 26 -12.88 -10.22 0.13
N ARG A 27 -12.74 -9.04 0.74
CA ARG A 27 -11.48 -8.57 1.33
C ARG A 27 -10.96 -9.53 2.41
N LEU A 28 -11.83 -9.96 3.32
CA LEU A 28 -11.50 -10.89 4.40
C LEU A 28 -11.11 -12.26 3.85
N ARG A 29 -11.87 -12.82 2.90
CA ARG A 29 -11.54 -14.09 2.24
C ARG A 29 -10.18 -14.03 1.55
N ARG A 30 -9.91 -12.97 0.78
CA ARG A 30 -8.60 -12.77 0.11
C ARG A 30 -7.45 -12.65 1.11
N THR A 31 -7.70 -12.00 2.24
CA THR A 31 -6.69 -11.85 3.30
C THR A 31 -6.38 -13.19 3.98
N HIS A 32 -7.40 -14.00 4.26
CA HIS A 32 -7.22 -15.35 4.81
C HIS A 32 -6.41 -16.22 3.87
N LEU A 33 -6.79 -16.28 2.59
CA LEU A 33 -6.04 -17.05 1.58
C LEU A 33 -4.57 -16.61 1.47
N LYS A 34 -4.31 -15.29 1.45
CA LYS A 34 -2.94 -14.77 1.38
C LYS A 34 -2.11 -15.15 2.61
N ARG A 35 -2.67 -15.06 3.82
CA ARG A 35 -1.92 -15.27 5.07
C ARG A 35 -1.71 -16.75 5.38
N PHE A 36 -2.77 -17.55 5.28
CA PHE A 36 -2.75 -18.92 5.80
C PHE A 36 -2.45 -19.96 4.73
N LEU A 37 -3.00 -19.81 3.52
CA LEU A 37 -2.77 -20.78 2.45
C LEU A 37 -1.47 -20.48 1.69
N LEU A 38 -1.22 -19.20 1.40
CA LEU A 38 -0.02 -18.76 0.65
C LEU A 38 1.15 -18.33 1.55
N GLY A 39 0.99 -18.36 2.89
CA GLY A 39 2.04 -18.00 3.84
C GLY A 39 2.58 -16.58 3.72
N ARG A 40 1.80 -15.63 3.17
CA ARG A 40 2.26 -14.25 2.94
C ARG A 40 2.11 -13.41 4.20
N GLU A 41 3.18 -12.72 4.56
CA GLU A 41 3.17 -11.78 5.68
C GLU A 41 2.26 -10.57 5.39
N PRO A 42 1.58 -10.03 6.42
CA PRO A 42 0.84 -8.78 6.29
C PRO A 42 1.79 -7.58 6.15
N GLY A 43 1.50 -6.64 5.24
CA GLY A 43 2.23 -5.38 5.12
C GLY A 43 2.91 -5.18 3.76
N GLN A 44 3.89 -4.27 3.72
CA GLN A 44 4.65 -3.88 2.53
C GLN A 44 5.87 -4.78 2.25
N ASN A 45 6.13 -5.79 3.08
CA ASN A 45 7.25 -6.72 2.91
C ASN A 45 6.92 -7.77 1.84
N TRP A 46 7.10 -7.41 0.57
CA TRP A 46 6.78 -8.32 -0.54
C TRP A 46 7.96 -9.20 -1.02
N ILE A 47 9.19 -9.01 -0.51
CA ILE A 47 10.39 -9.76 -0.98
C ILE A 47 11.49 -10.03 0.08
N SER A 48 11.49 -9.42 1.28
CA SER A 48 12.69 -9.43 2.14
C SER A 48 12.98 -10.72 2.94
N THR A 49 12.08 -11.69 2.99
CA THR A 49 12.27 -12.95 3.75
C THR A 49 12.89 -14.10 2.95
N ARG A 50 13.08 -13.96 1.63
CA ARG A 50 13.79 -14.94 0.78
C ARG A 50 15.14 -14.42 0.28
N ARG A 51 15.94 -13.85 1.18
CA ARG A 51 17.38 -13.65 0.98
C ARG A 51 18.12 -14.11 2.23
N ARG A 52 17.94 -15.39 2.56
CA ARG A 52 18.89 -16.13 3.40
C ARG A 52 19.47 -17.22 2.49
N PHE A 53 20.80 -17.19 2.41
CA PHE A 53 21.69 -17.76 1.40
C PHE A 53 21.80 -16.91 0.12
#